data_AF-A0A6P3ZGH1-F1
#
_entry.id   AF-A0A6P3ZGH1-F1
#
_cell.length_a   1.000
_cell.length_b   1.000
_cell.length_c   1.000
_cell.angle_alpha   90.00
_cell.angle_beta   90.00
_cell.angle_gamma   90.00
#
_symmetry.space_group_name_H-M   'P 1'
#
loop_
_entity.id
_entity.type
_entity.pdbx_description
1 polymer ?
#
loop_
_entity_poly.entity_id
_entity_poly.type
_entity_poly.pdbx_seq_one_letter_code
_entity_poly.pdbx_strand_id
1 'polypeptide(L)'
;MLASHVTGASWYVLSIQRQYQCWKMECRKEMNGTHSPSCHASFLDCTNKDNPERDLWLGRTNIVVHCDALNDDRNFDFGMFADAFTSQIAKSNFKEKYFYCLWWGLKSLSAYGQNIIASTRSAETLFSILICTAGLILFSHLIGNMQVLSALQNYHVFAYWLSVELLL
;
A
#
# COMPACT_ATOMS: atom_id res chain seq x y z
N MET A 1 15.98 2.63 -1.84
CA MET A 1 15.09 3.46 -1.01
C MET A 1 14.02 4.19 -1.81
N LEU A 2 14.32 4.82 -2.96
CA LEU A 2 13.29 5.54 -3.73
C LEU A 2 12.10 4.64 -4.14
N ALA A 3 12.38 3.41 -4.60
CA ALA A 3 11.33 2.46 -4.99
C ALA A 3 10.36 2.14 -3.85
N SER A 4 10.84 1.90 -2.62
CA SER A 4 9.98 1.64 -1.46
C SER A 4 9.16 2.86 -1.05
N HIS A 5 9.71 4.08 -1.20
CA HIS A 5 8.94 5.31 -0.98
C HIS A 5 7.80 5.46 -1.99
N VAL A 6 8.08 5.26 -3.28
CA VAL A 6 7.08 5.37 -4.35
C VAL A 6 5.98 4.32 -4.17
N THR A 7 6.36 3.06 -3.91
CA THR A 7 5.40 1.98 -3.68
C THR A 7 4.56 2.22 -2.42
N GLY A 8 5.19 2.63 -1.31
CA GLY A 8 4.49 2.93 -0.06
C GLY A 8 3.52 4.12 -0.17
N ALA A 9 3.94 5.20 -0.84
CA ALA A 9 3.09 6.36 -1.07
C ALA A 9 1.91 6.04 -2.01
N SER A 10 2.17 5.27 -3.08
CA SER A 10 1.12 4.83 -4.00
C SER A 10 0.10 3.95 -3.28
N TRP A 11 0.55 3.02 -2.46
CA TRP A 11 -0.31 2.17 -1.64
C TRP A 11 -1.19 2.99 -0.68
N TYR A 12 -0.63 4.01 -0.02
CA TYR A 12 -1.39 4.88 0.88
C TYR A 12 -2.46 5.69 0.15
N VAL A 13 -2.15 6.24 -1.02
CA VAL A 13 -3.16 6.98 -1.81
C VAL A 13 -4.27 6.05 -2.27
N LEU A 14 -3.92 4.85 -2.74
CA LEU A 14 -4.88 3.84 -3.18
C LEU A 14 -5.75 3.33 -2.02
N SER A 15 -5.22 3.22 -0.80
CA SER A 15 -6.01 2.82 0.37
C SER A 15 -7.09 3.86 0.71
N ILE A 16 -6.76 5.16 0.68
CA ILE A 16 -7.74 6.24 0.87
C ILE A 16 -8.77 6.26 -0.27
N GLN A 17 -8.34 6.04 -1.51
CA GLN A 17 -9.26 5.93 -2.65
C GLN A 17 -10.22 4.74 -2.47
N ARG A 18 -9.75 3.61 -1.93
CA ARG A 18 -10.59 2.45 -1.64
C ARG A 18 -11.63 2.74 -0.56
N GLN A 19 -11.23 3.41 0.52
CA GLN A 19 -12.14 3.88 1.56
C GLN A 19 -13.22 4.80 0.99
N TYR A 20 -12.84 5.76 0.14
CA TYR A 20 -13.77 6.67 -0.50
C TYR A 20 -14.75 5.95 -1.43
N GLN A 21 -14.30 4.92 -2.15
CA GLN A 21 -15.18 4.08 -2.97
C GLN A 21 -16.23 3.34 -2.12
N CYS A 22 -15.84 2.82 -0.96
CA CYS A 22 -16.78 2.21 -0.03
C CYS A 22 -17.83 3.24 0.40
N TRP A 23 -17.40 4.41 0.86
CA TRP A 23 -18.32 5.47 1.29
C TRP A 23 -19.29 5.89 0.19
N LYS A 24 -18.81 6.04 -1.04
CA LYS A 24 -19.65 6.39 -2.19
C LYS A 24 -20.67 5.30 -2.52
N MET A 25 -20.32 4.03 -2.33
CA MET A 25 -21.22 2.91 -2.57
C MET A 25 -22.32 2.84 -1.51
N GLU A 26 -21.97 2.90 -0.23
CA GLU A 26 -22.94 2.89 0.87
C GLU A 26 -23.84 4.12 0.84
N CYS A 27 -23.27 5.28 0.52
CA CYS A 27 -24.03 6.50 0.29
C CYS A 27 -25.12 6.33 -0.78
N ARG A 28 -24.79 5.69 -1.92
CA ARG A 28 -25.77 5.42 -2.99
C ARG A 28 -26.85 4.43 -2.55
N LYS A 29 -26.52 3.45 -1.73
CA LYS A 29 -27.49 2.51 -1.17
C LYS A 29 -28.47 3.24 -0.25
N GLU A 30 -27.98 4.12 0.63
CA GLU A 30 -28.83 4.93 1.51
C GLU A 30 -29.73 5.91 0.74
N MET A 31 -29.24 6.51 -0.36
CA MET A 31 -30.06 7.39 -1.21
C MET A 31 -31.21 6.66 -1.91
N ASN A 32 -31.03 5.37 -2.23
CA ASN A 32 -32.02 4.55 -2.91
C ASN A 32 -32.95 3.82 -1.92
N GLY A 33 -32.55 3.67 -0.66
CA GLY A 33 -33.38 3.16 0.42
C GLY A 33 -34.28 4.26 0.97
N THR A 34 -35.47 3.91 1.44
CA THR A 34 -36.47 4.82 2.05
C THR A 34 -36.01 5.46 3.39
N HIS A 35 -34.71 5.43 3.70
CA HIS A 35 -34.15 5.97 4.95
C HIS A 35 -33.80 7.45 4.78
N SER A 36 -34.50 8.31 5.52
CA SER A 36 -34.12 9.71 5.73
C SER A 36 -33.21 9.83 6.95
N PRO A 37 -32.11 10.61 6.89
CA PRO A 37 -31.72 11.53 5.82
C PRO A 37 -30.97 10.85 4.67
N SER A 38 -31.22 11.30 3.44
CA SER A 38 -30.47 10.86 2.26
C SER A 38 -28.99 11.23 2.36
N CYS A 39 -28.11 10.29 2.03
CA CYS A 39 -26.67 10.56 2.00
C CYS A 39 -26.34 11.72 1.03
N HIS A 40 -25.54 12.69 1.49
CA HIS A 40 -25.04 13.79 0.67
C HIS A 40 -23.54 13.59 0.38
N ALA A 41 -23.21 13.34 -0.89
CA ALA A 41 -21.83 13.13 -1.32
C ALA A 41 -20.90 14.33 -1.03
N SER A 42 -21.42 15.55 -0.95
CA SER A 42 -20.65 16.75 -0.61
C SER A 42 -20.03 16.71 0.79
N PHE A 43 -20.63 15.98 1.73
CA PHE A 43 -20.09 15.82 3.08
C PHE A 43 -18.94 14.80 3.17
N LEU A 44 -18.75 13.99 2.12
CA LEU A 44 -17.59 13.10 2.01
C LEU A 44 -16.31 13.85 1.60
N ASP A 45 -16.45 15.04 1.02
CA ASP A 45 -15.31 15.84 0.57
C ASP A 45 -14.65 16.60 1.74
N CYS A 46 -13.33 16.75 1.66
CA CYS A 46 -12.53 17.46 2.68
C CYS A 46 -12.91 18.94 2.84
N THR A 47 -13.58 19.55 1.85
CA THR A 47 -14.01 20.96 1.91
C THR A 47 -15.01 21.22 3.04
N ASN A 48 -15.83 20.24 3.39
CA ASN A 48 -16.84 20.37 4.45
C ASN A 48 -16.36 19.80 5.79
N LYS A 49 -15.04 19.56 5.95
CA LYS A 49 -14.49 18.91 7.15
C LYS A 49 -14.83 19.66 8.44
N ASP A 50 -14.79 20.99 8.40
CA ASP A 50 -15.02 21.85 9.58
C ASP A 50 -16.50 22.28 9.72
N ASN A 51 -17.40 21.76 8.87
CA ASN A 51 -18.82 22.07 8.95
C ASN A 51 -19.49 21.21 10.05
N PRO A 52 -20.10 21.80 11.09
CA PRO A 52 -20.79 21.04 12.14
C PRO A 52 -21.97 20.19 11.62
N GLU A 53 -22.58 20.56 10.49
CA GLU A 53 -23.63 19.76 9.86
C GLU A 53 -23.13 18.40 9.37
N ARG A 54 -21.84 18.32 8.97
CA ARG A 54 -21.21 17.07 8.55
C ARG A 54 -21.14 16.07 9.69
N ASP A 55 -20.84 16.52 10.91
CA ASP A 55 -20.72 15.64 12.07
C ASP A 55 -22.08 15.08 12.50
N LEU A 56 -23.12 15.91 12.46
CA LEU A 56 -24.51 15.48 12.69
C LEU A 56 -24.97 14.49 11.60
N TRP A 57 -24.59 14.72 10.36
CA TRP A 57 -24.88 13.85 9.23
C TRP A 57 -24.19 12.48 9.38
N LEU A 58 -22.89 12.48 9.71
CA LEU A 58 -22.12 11.24 9.96
C LEU A 58 -22.72 10.40 11.08
N GLY A 59 -23.23 11.03 12.15
CA GLY A 59 -23.89 10.34 13.25
C GLY A 59 -25.25 9.72 12.90
N ARG A 60 -25.88 10.14 11.80
CA ARG A 60 -27.16 9.59 11.32
C ARG A 60 -26.99 8.56 10.21
N THR A 61 -25.93 8.63 9.43
CA THR A 61 -25.64 7.68 8.35
C THR A 61 -24.91 6.45 8.87
N ASN A 62 -25.13 5.29 8.23
CA ASN A 62 -24.39 4.07 8.54
C ASN A 62 -23.14 3.90 7.68
N ILE A 63 -22.71 4.95 6.96
CA ILE A 63 -21.59 4.91 6.01
C ILE A 63 -20.27 4.54 6.69
N VAL A 64 -20.00 5.09 7.87
CA VAL A 64 -18.76 4.80 8.62
C VAL A 64 -18.78 3.37 9.15
N VAL A 65 -19.96 2.89 9.58
CA VAL A 65 -20.13 1.55 10.16
C VAL A 65 -20.02 0.45 9.10
N HIS A 66 -20.52 0.69 7.88
CA HIS A 66 -20.44 -0.28 6.77
C HIS A 66 -19.10 -0.26 6.03
N CYS A 67 -18.28 0.76 6.25
CA CYS A 67 -16.96 0.92 5.62
C CYS A 67 -15.84 0.84 6.64
N ASP A 68 -15.95 -0.07 7.59
CA ASP A 68 -14.93 -0.34 8.60
C ASP A 68 -14.15 -1.60 8.24
N ALA A 69 -12.86 -1.43 7.92
CA ALA A 69 -11.97 -2.54 7.59
C ALA A 69 -11.66 -3.47 8.79
N LEU A 70 -12.00 -3.06 10.02
CA LEU A 70 -11.87 -3.90 11.22
C LEU A 70 -13.00 -4.92 11.38
N ASN A 71 -14.16 -4.63 10.79
CA ASN A 71 -15.37 -5.43 10.95
C ASN A 71 -15.72 -6.11 9.61
N ASP A 72 -15.14 -7.30 9.40
CA ASP A 72 -15.26 -8.13 8.18
C ASP A 72 -16.68 -8.66 7.90
N ASP A 73 -17.62 -8.39 8.82
CA ASP A 73 -19.01 -8.90 8.77
C ASP A 73 -19.88 -8.23 7.68
N ARG A 74 -19.34 -7.29 6.89
CA ARG A 74 -20.15 -6.40 6.03
C ARG A 74 -19.57 -6.19 4.63
N ASN A 75 -19.70 -7.20 3.75
CA ASN A 75 -19.83 -7.13 2.28
C ASN A 75 -18.84 -6.27 1.44
N PHE A 76 -17.81 -5.62 1.99
CA PHE A 76 -16.83 -4.84 1.25
C PHE A 76 -15.41 -5.31 1.53
N ASP A 77 -14.82 -6.00 0.55
CA ASP A 77 -13.45 -6.47 0.62
C ASP A 77 -12.45 -5.32 0.37
N PHE A 78 -11.69 -4.96 1.41
CA PHE A 78 -10.62 -3.98 1.34
C PHE A 78 -9.30 -4.56 0.82
N GLY A 79 -9.14 -5.89 0.80
CA GLY A 79 -7.93 -6.59 0.35
C GLY A 79 -6.65 -6.03 0.98
N MET A 80 -5.64 -5.77 0.14
CA MET A 80 -4.31 -5.29 0.55
C MET A 80 -4.32 -3.92 1.24
N PHE A 81 -5.43 -3.19 1.19
CA PHE A 81 -5.57 -1.87 1.80
C PHE A 81 -6.16 -1.94 3.21
N ALA A 82 -6.68 -3.09 3.64
CA ALA A 82 -7.25 -3.28 4.97
C ALA A 82 -6.24 -2.90 6.07
N ASP A 83 -4.98 -3.30 5.89
CA ASP A 83 -3.87 -3.02 6.81
C ASP A 83 -3.69 -1.53 7.12
N ALA A 84 -4.06 -0.62 6.21
CA ALA A 84 -3.94 0.83 6.44
C ALA A 84 -4.94 1.36 7.50
N PHE A 85 -6.07 0.66 7.66
CA PHE A 85 -7.18 1.07 8.50
C PHE A 85 -7.27 0.24 9.78
N THR A 86 -6.96 -1.06 9.71
CA THR A 86 -6.94 -1.95 10.89
C THR A 86 -5.86 -1.57 11.89
N SER A 87 -4.72 -1.08 11.40
CA SER A 87 -3.60 -0.59 12.22
C SER A 87 -3.84 0.82 12.83
N GLN A 88 -5.00 1.43 12.58
CA GLN A 88 -5.34 2.82 12.92
C GLN A 88 -4.35 3.87 12.38
N ILE A 89 -3.55 3.52 11.39
CA ILE A 89 -2.50 4.42 10.87
C ILE A 89 -3.10 5.59 10.12
N ALA A 90 -4.30 5.46 9.57
CA ALA A 90 -5.05 6.62 9.06
C ALA A 90 -5.23 7.74 10.12
N LYS A 91 -5.29 7.42 11.42
CA LYS A 91 -5.49 8.36 12.53
C LYS A 91 -4.20 8.82 13.22
N SER A 92 -3.05 8.20 12.90
CA SER A 92 -1.78 8.44 13.60
C SER A 92 -1.03 9.70 13.12
N ASN A 93 0.06 10.05 13.80
CA ASN A 93 0.87 11.22 13.45
C ASN A 93 1.57 11.04 12.10
N PHE A 94 1.94 12.16 11.45
CA PHE A 94 2.58 12.12 10.13
C PHE A 94 3.83 11.23 10.07
N LYS A 95 4.66 11.25 11.12
CA LYS A 95 5.87 10.43 11.20
C LYS A 95 5.56 8.93 11.21
N GLU A 96 4.57 8.52 12.00
CA GLU A 96 4.15 7.11 12.12
C GLU A 96 3.54 6.62 10.80
N LYS A 97 2.69 7.43 10.17
CA LYS A 97 2.16 7.19 8.82
C LYS A 97 3.28 6.97 7.81
N TYR A 98 4.26 7.87 7.80
CA TYR A 98 5.36 7.81 6.85
C TYR A 98 6.22 6.55 7.03
N PHE A 99 6.66 6.26 8.25
CA PHE A 99 7.49 5.08 8.50
C PHE A 99 6.75 3.79 8.22
N TYR A 100 5.45 3.73 8.49
CA TYR A 100 4.67 2.55 8.17
C TYR A 100 4.47 2.37 6.66
N CYS A 101 4.17 3.42 5.91
CA CYS A 101 4.05 3.33 4.45
C CYS A 101 5.39 2.91 3.82
N LEU A 102 6.50 3.47 4.32
CA LEU A 102 7.85 3.07 3.92
C LEU A 102 8.11 1.59 4.24
N TRP A 103 7.77 1.15 5.45
CA TRP A 103 7.89 -0.23 5.89
C TRP A 103 7.08 -1.19 5.03
N TRP A 104 5.82 -0.85 4.75
CA TRP A 104 4.94 -1.64 3.88
C TRP A 104 5.54 -1.78 2.48
N GLY A 105 5.97 -0.67 1.88
CA GLY A 105 6.60 -0.68 0.55
C GLY A 105 7.89 -1.50 0.51
N LEU A 106 8.73 -1.40 1.55
CA LEU A 106 9.95 -2.19 1.69
C LEU A 106 9.64 -3.69 1.81
N LYS A 107 8.74 -4.07 2.72
CA LYS A 107 8.29 -5.45 2.92
C LYS A 107 7.76 -6.05 1.61
N SER A 108 6.91 -5.31 0.91
CA SER A 108 6.28 -5.75 -0.35
C SER A 108 7.29 -5.97 -1.47
N LEU A 109 8.28 -5.07 -1.63
CA LEU A 109 9.31 -5.22 -2.66
C LEU A 109 10.32 -6.32 -2.32
N SER A 110 10.75 -6.41 -1.06
CA SER A 110 11.73 -7.40 -0.61
C SER A 110 11.19 -8.84 -0.61
N ALA A 111 9.88 -9.01 -0.49
CA ALA A 111 9.22 -10.31 -0.52
C ALA A 111 8.54 -10.63 -1.87
N TYR A 112 8.89 -9.93 -2.95
CA TYR A 112 8.30 -10.14 -4.29
C TYR A 112 6.76 -10.10 -4.31
N GLY A 113 6.13 -9.32 -3.42
CA GLY A 113 4.67 -9.26 -3.30
C GLY A 113 4.00 -10.54 -2.76
N GLN A 114 4.74 -11.52 -2.23
CA GLN A 114 4.19 -12.82 -1.80
C GLN A 114 3.18 -12.73 -0.65
N ASN A 115 3.21 -11.66 0.16
CA ASN A 115 2.31 -11.46 1.29
C ASN A 115 1.20 -10.43 0.99
N ILE A 116 0.90 -10.17 -0.29
CA ILE A 116 -0.14 -9.22 -0.70
C ILE A 116 -1.41 -9.99 -1.05
N ILE A 117 -2.47 -9.74 -0.28
CA ILE A 117 -3.80 -10.29 -0.56
C ILE A 117 -4.53 -9.28 -1.46
N ALA A 118 -4.56 -9.52 -2.78
CA ALA A 118 -5.29 -8.67 -3.72
C ALA A 118 -6.78 -9.08 -3.77
N SER A 119 -7.68 -8.10 -3.86
CA SER A 119 -9.09 -8.40 -4.14
C SER A 119 -9.29 -8.80 -5.61
N THR A 120 -10.51 -9.22 -5.97
CA THR A 120 -10.91 -9.65 -7.33
C THR A 120 -10.91 -8.52 -8.38
N ARG A 121 -10.47 -7.32 -8.01
CA ARG A 121 -10.49 -6.14 -8.87
C ARG A 121 -9.22 -6.05 -9.73
N SER A 122 -9.42 -5.88 -11.03
CA SER A 122 -8.33 -5.79 -12.03
C SER A 122 -7.25 -4.75 -11.72
N ALA A 123 -7.61 -3.60 -11.15
CA ALA A 123 -6.64 -2.55 -10.79
C ALA A 123 -5.71 -2.98 -9.63
N GLU A 124 -6.23 -3.71 -8.64
CA GLU A 124 -5.45 -4.22 -7.52
C GLU A 124 -4.51 -5.32 -7.97
N THR A 125 -4.99 -6.23 -8.83
CA THR A 125 -4.16 -7.28 -9.44
C THR A 125 -3.02 -6.68 -10.26
N LEU A 126 -3.30 -5.66 -11.08
CA LEU A 126 -2.27 -4.98 -11.88
C LEU A 126 -1.21 -4.32 -10.99
N PHE A 127 -1.63 -3.66 -9.90
CA PHE A 127 -0.70 -3.06 -8.94
C PHE A 127 0.18 -4.11 -8.27
N SER A 128 -0.38 -5.25 -7.87
CA SER A 128 0.38 -6.39 -7.32
C SER A 128 1.42 -6.92 -8.32
N ILE A 129 1.05 -7.12 -9.59
CA ILE A 129 1.99 -7.59 -10.63
C ILE A 129 3.17 -6.63 -10.79
N LEU A 130 2.92 -5.31 -10.77
CA LEU A 130 3.96 -4.30 -10.84
C LEU A 130 4.92 -4.39 -9.64
N ILE A 131 4.41 -4.59 -8.43
CA ILE A 131 5.23 -4.77 -7.22
C ILE A 131 6.08 -6.04 -7.34
N CYS A 132 5.49 -7.16 -7.76
CA CYS A 132 6.21 -8.42 -7.93
C CYS A 132 7.36 -8.28 -8.94
N THR A 133 7.09 -7.65 -10.08
CA THR A 133 8.07 -7.47 -11.16
C THR A 133 9.20 -6.52 -10.73
N ALA A 134 8.86 -5.42 -10.05
CA ALA A 134 9.85 -4.50 -9.49
C ALA A 134 10.74 -5.17 -8.43
N GLY A 135 10.16 -6.00 -7.56
CA GLY A 135 10.90 -6.79 -6.57
C GLY A 135 11.90 -7.76 -7.21
N LEU A 136 11.48 -8.47 -8.27
CA LEU A 136 12.34 -9.40 -9.00
C LEU A 136 13.52 -8.68 -9.68
N ILE A 137 13.28 -7.53 -10.31
CA ILE A 137 14.33 -6.71 -10.95
C ILE A 137 15.34 -6.20 -9.91
N LEU A 138 14.85 -5.71 -8.77
CA LEU A 138 15.73 -5.22 -7.70
C LEU A 138 16.59 -6.34 -7.12
N PHE A 139 16.01 -7.53 -6.94
CA PHE A 139 16.74 -8.68 -6.43
C PHE A 139 17.74 -9.23 -7.43
N SER A 140 17.40 -9.33 -8.72
CA SER A 140 18.34 -9.75 -9.75
C SER A 140 19.51 -8.77 -9.87
N HIS A 141 19.25 -7.47 -9.76
CA HIS A 141 20.29 -6.45 -9.75
C HIS A 141 21.19 -6.55 -8.50
N LEU A 142 20.62 -6.82 -7.32
CA LEU A 142 21.38 -7.02 -6.09
C LEU A 142 22.29 -8.25 -6.18
N ILE A 143 21.74 -9.39 -6.65
CA ILE A 143 22.52 -10.61 -6.88
C ILE A 143 23.64 -10.34 -7.88
N GLY A 144 23.33 -9.69 -9.01
CA GLY A 144 24.32 -9.38 -10.04
C GLY A 144 25.49 -8.55 -9.48
N ASN A 145 25.19 -7.52 -8.68
CA ASN A 145 26.24 -6.71 -8.06
C ASN A 145 27.10 -7.50 -7.05
N MET A 146 26.49 -8.38 -6.25
CA MET A 146 27.23 -9.22 -5.32
C MET A 146 28.10 -10.26 -6.04
N GLN A 147 27.60 -10.85 -7.13
CA GLN A 147 28.34 -11.81 -7.95
C GLN A 147 29.51 -11.16 -8.70
N VAL A 148 29.34 -9.93 -9.19
CA VAL A 148 30.44 -9.18 -9.83
C VAL A 148 31.53 -8.84 -8.82
N LEU A 149 31.17 -8.42 -7.60
CA LEU A 149 32.12 -8.14 -6.53
C LEU A 149 32.96 -9.38 -6.15
N SER A 150 32.31 -10.54 -5.99
CA SER A 150 33.01 -11.78 -5.66
C SER A 150 33.86 -12.31 -6.82
N ALA A 151 33.43 -12.12 -8.07
CA ALA A 151 34.23 -12.46 -9.24
C ALA A 151 35.49 -11.59 -9.35
N LEU A 152 35.39 -10.28 -9.06
CA LEU A 152 36.55 -9.38 -9.02
C LEU A 152 37.53 -9.73 -7.89
N GLN A 153 37.03 -10.15 -6.73
CA GLN A 153 37.86 -10.64 -5.63
C GLN A 153 38.65 -11.90 -6.05
N ASN A 154 37.97 -12.87 -6.68
CA ASN A 154 38.61 -14.07 -7.22
C ASN A 154 39.63 -13.74 -8.31
N TYR A 155 39.35 -12.76 -9.17
CA TYR A 155 40.27 -12.31 -10.21
C TYR A 155 41.53 -11.64 -9.60
N HIS A 156 41.38 -10.80 -8.57
CA HIS A 156 42.53 -10.21 -7.88
C HIS A 156 43.40 -11.27 -7.20
N VAL A 157 42.79 -12.25 -6.52
CA VAL A 157 43.54 -13.37 -5.91
C VAL A 157 44.27 -14.18 -6.97
N PHE A 158 43.61 -14.49 -8.10
CA PHE A 158 44.22 -15.20 -9.22
C PHE A 158 45.37 -14.41 -9.87
N ALA A 159 45.19 -13.10 -10.09
CA ALA A 159 46.22 -12.23 -10.64
C ALA A 159 47.43 -12.09 -9.70
N TYR A 160 47.20 -11.99 -8.39
CA TYR A 160 48.28 -12.04 -7.40
C TYR A 160 49.03 -13.36 -7.45
N TRP A 161 48.33 -14.49 -7.51
CA TRP A 161 48.94 -15.82 -7.61
C TRP A 161 49.81 -15.93 -8.88
N LEU A 162 49.27 -15.55 -10.03
CA LEU A 162 49.97 -15.56 -11.32
C LEU A 162 51.20 -14.64 -11.32
N SER A 163 51.13 -13.49 -10.64
CA SER A 163 52.27 -12.56 -10.52
C SER A 163 53.39 -13.10 -9.63
N VAL A 164 53.08 -13.84 -8.57
CA VAL A 164 54.08 -14.50 -7.70
C VAL A 164 54.76 -15.64 -8.45
N GLU A 165 54.01 -16.38 -9.28
CA GLU A 165 54.52 -17.49 -10.08
C GLU A 165 55.37 -17.05 -11.27
N LEU A 166 55.12 -15.86 -11.84
CA LEU A 166 55.99 -15.23 -12.86
C LEU A 166 57.27 -14.60 -12.29
N LEU A 167 57.32 -14.36 -10.98
CA LEU A 167 58.46 -13.75 -10.28
C LEU A 167 59.42 -14.79 -9.67
N LEU A 168 59.04 -16.08 -9.69
CA LEU A 168 59.86 -17.23 -9.30
C LEU A 168 60.47 -17.90 -10.55
#